data_AF-A0A534J0Y6-F1
#
_entry.id   AF-A0A534J0Y6-F1
#
_cell.length_a   1.000
_cell.length_b   1.000
_cell.length_c   1.000
_cell.angle_alpha   90.00
_cell.angle_beta   90.00
_cell.angle_gamma   90.00
#
_symmetry.space_group_name_H-M   'P 1'
#
loop_
_entity.id
_entity.type
_entity.pdbx_description
1 polymer ?
#
loop_
_entity_poly.entity_id
_entity_poly.type
_entity_poly.pdbx_seq_one_letter_code
_entity_poly.pdbx_strand_id
1 'polypeptide(L)'
;MNRDVRIDSASGIIVLGWKSGAEGLFLRVRGHAEDVRLVCRCGRSHWLVREQFSGGIVSLSVTCHSCGTRGTFGMEGVKLPTP
;
A
#
# COMPACT_ATOMS: atom_id res chain seq x y z
N MET A 1 -10.46 -10.97 -10.27
CA MET A 1 -10.57 -11.50 -8.89
C MET A 1 -9.36 -10.98 -8.15
N ASN A 2 -9.51 -10.07 -7.19
CA ASN A 2 -8.36 -9.35 -6.66
C ASN A 2 -7.46 -10.30 -5.85
N ARG A 3 -6.17 -10.30 -6.17
CA ARG A 3 -5.19 -11.16 -5.50
C ARG A 3 -4.82 -10.57 -4.14
N ASP A 4 -4.88 -11.39 -3.10
CA ASP A 4 -4.44 -10.99 -1.76
C ASP A 4 -2.90 -11.09 -1.64
N VAL A 5 -2.30 -10.06 -1.06
CA VAL A 5 -0.88 -10.02 -0.69
C VAL A 5 -0.77 -9.76 0.80
N ARG A 6 -0.10 -10.65 1.52
CA ARG A 6 0.17 -10.46 2.96
C ARG A 6 1.27 -9.43 3.15
N ILE A 7 1.09 -8.55 4.13
CA ILE A 7 2.06 -7.48 4.44
C ILE A 7 3.48 -8.01 4.71
N ASP A 8 3.61 -9.16 5.37
CA ASP A 8 4.92 -9.76 5.68
C ASP A 8 5.65 -10.28 4.42
N SER A 9 4.91 -10.52 3.33
CA SER A 9 5.43 -10.97 2.03
C SER A 9 5.51 -9.83 1.01
N ALA A 10 5.19 -8.60 1.42
CA ALA A 10 5.07 -7.44 0.54
C ALA A 10 6.37 -6.62 0.43
N SER A 11 7.49 -7.16 0.90
CA SER A 11 8.80 -6.50 0.83
C SER A 11 9.22 -6.25 -0.62
N GLY A 12 9.71 -5.05 -0.93
CA GLY A 12 10.23 -4.70 -2.26
C GLY A 12 9.15 -4.37 -3.30
N ILE A 13 7.87 -4.38 -2.93
CA ILE A 13 6.78 -3.92 -3.80
C ILE A 13 6.93 -2.42 -4.07
N ILE A 14 6.80 -2.05 -5.35
CA ILE A 14 6.68 -0.67 -5.80
C ILE A 14 5.23 -0.40 -6.17
N VAL A 15 4.62 0.57 -5.50
CA VAL A 15 3.23 0.96 -5.66
C VAL A 15 3.12 2.08 -6.70
N LEU A 16 2.30 1.87 -7.72
CA LEU A 16 2.00 2.86 -8.76
C LEU A 16 0.77 3.71 -8.42
N GLY A 17 -0.03 3.26 -7.46
CA GLY A 17 -1.23 3.92 -6.97
C GLY A 17 -1.97 3.03 -5.99
N TRP A 18 -2.88 3.61 -5.22
CA TRP A 18 -3.68 2.87 -4.26
C TRP A 18 -5.12 3.41 -4.20
N LYS A 19 -6.03 2.57 -3.72
CA LYS A 19 -7.41 2.95 -3.43
C LYS A 19 -7.89 2.22 -2.19
N SER A 20 -8.62 2.91 -1.33
CA SER A 20 -9.37 2.29 -0.24
C SER A 20 -10.78 1.93 -0.71
N GLY A 21 -11.30 0.80 -0.26
CA GLY A 21 -12.69 0.40 -0.44
C GLY A 21 -13.23 -0.35 0.77
N ALA A 22 -14.51 -0.72 0.73
CA ALA A 22 -15.17 -1.45 1.82
C ALA A 22 -14.45 -2.78 2.16
N GLU A 23 -13.83 -3.41 1.16
CA GLU A 23 -13.10 -4.67 1.31
C GLU A 23 -11.62 -4.51 1.74
N GLY A 24 -11.13 -3.27 1.85
CA GLY A 24 -9.77 -2.97 2.33
C GLY A 24 -8.96 -2.05 1.43
N LEU A 25 -7.64 -2.15 1.53
CA LEU A 25 -6.68 -1.37 0.74
C LEU A 25 -6.24 -2.16 -0.49
N PHE A 26 -6.37 -1.54 -1.67
CA PHE A 26 -5.93 -2.10 -2.93
C PHE A 26 -4.76 -1.30 -3.48
N LEU A 27 -3.73 -2.01 -3.94
CA LEU A 27 -2.50 -1.46 -4.48
C LEU A 27 -2.37 -1.84 -5.95
N ARG A 28 -2.11 -0.85 -6.79
CA ARG A 28 -1.58 -1.08 -8.13
C ARG A 28 -0.07 -1.27 -8.01
N VAL A 29 0.43 -2.44 -8.37
CA VAL A 29 1.83 -2.81 -8.17
C VAL A 29 2.57 -2.90 -9.50
N ARG A 30 3.81 -2.39 -9.56
CA ARG A 30 4.66 -2.49 -10.75
C ARG A 30 4.86 -3.94 -11.16
N GLY A 31 4.63 -4.25 -12.44
CA GLY A 31 4.76 -5.60 -12.99
C GLY A 31 3.54 -6.50 -12.73
N HIS A 32 2.49 -5.99 -12.08
CA HIS A 32 1.23 -6.69 -11.89
C HIS A 32 0.13 -6.03 -12.73
N ALA A 33 -0.61 -6.85 -13.49
CA ALA A 33 -1.68 -6.36 -14.36
C ALA A 33 -2.96 -5.96 -13.58
N GLU A 34 -3.22 -6.62 -12.46
CA GLU A 34 -4.38 -6.38 -11.61
C GLU A 34 -3.98 -5.75 -10.27
N ASP A 35 -4.90 -4.98 -9.68
CA ASP A 35 -4.74 -4.45 -8.33
C ASP A 35 -4.72 -5.61 -7.31
N VAL A 36 -3.81 -5.54 -6.34
CA VAL A 36 -3.71 -6.51 -5.25
C VAL A 36 -4.32 -5.94 -3.97
N ARG A 37 -5.00 -6.78 -3.18
CA ARG A 37 -5.52 -6.38 -1.86
C ARG A 37 -4.48 -6.66 -0.78
N LEU A 38 -4.15 -5.65 0.02
CA LEU A 38 -3.20 -5.80 1.12
C LEU A 38 -3.88 -6.38 2.35
N VAL A 39 -3.38 -7.52 2.84
CA VAL A 39 -3.90 -8.24 4.00
C VAL A 39 -2.88 -8.24 5.13
N CYS A 40 -3.32 -7.93 6.34
CA CYS A 40 -2.46 -7.93 7.51
C CYS A 40 -2.17 -9.37 7.96
N ARG A 41 -1.08 -9.55 8.71
CA ARG A 41 -0.77 -10.82 9.38
C ARG A 41 -1.84 -11.29 10.37
N CYS A 42 -2.66 -10.38 10.90
CA CYS A 42 -3.82 -10.73 11.73
C CYS A 42 -5.07 -11.13 10.94
N GLY A 43 -4.97 -11.24 9.61
CA GLY A 43 -6.07 -11.60 8.71
C GLY A 43 -7.01 -10.45 8.34
N ARG A 44 -6.84 -9.25 8.91
CA ARG A 44 -7.66 -8.07 8.59
C ARG A 44 -7.04 -7.19 7.51
N SER A 45 -7.87 -6.40 6.84
CA SER A 45 -7.45 -5.52 5.74
C SER A 45 -7.87 -4.05 5.96
N HIS A 46 -8.03 -3.65 7.23
CA HIS A 46 -8.35 -2.27 7.60
C HIS A 46 -7.08 -1.49 7.95
N TRP A 47 -6.78 -0.46 7.17
CA TRP A 47 -5.51 0.25 7.17
C TRP A 47 -5.69 1.75 7.36
N LEU A 48 -4.87 2.33 8.22
CA LEU A 48 -4.53 3.74 8.18
C LEU A 48 -3.46 3.91 7.09
N VAL A 49 -3.68 4.81 6.14
CA VAL A 49 -2.83 4.98 4.95
C VAL A 49 -2.30 6.41 4.91
N ARG A 50 -1.01 6.57 4.64
CA ARG A 50 -0.34 7.88 4.51
C ARG A 50 0.65 7.85 3.37
N GLU A 51 0.51 8.78 2.43
CA GLU A 51 1.59 9.10 1.50
C GLU A 51 2.60 10.01 2.21
N GLN A 52 3.88 9.68 2.06
CA GLN A 52 4.99 10.41 2.66
C GLN A 52 5.95 10.86 1.56
N PHE A 53 6.35 12.12 1.64
CA PHE A 53 7.24 12.78 0.70
C PHE A 53 8.50 13.22 1.47
N SER A 54 9.65 12.63 1.15
CA SER A 54 10.91 12.99 1.81
C SER A 54 12.08 12.79 0.86
N GLY A 55 12.95 13.80 0.74
CA GLY A 55 14.18 13.70 -0.07
C GLY A 55 13.96 13.34 -1.54
N GLY A 56 12.83 13.74 -2.13
CA GLY A 56 12.47 13.38 -3.51
C GLY A 56 11.89 11.97 -3.71
N ILE A 57 11.73 11.21 -2.63
CA ILE A 57 11.12 9.88 -2.65
C ILE A 57 9.69 9.97 -2.14
N VAL A 58 8.78 9.31 -2.86
CA VAL A 58 7.39 9.12 -2.43
C VAL A 58 7.25 7.70 -1.87
N SER A 59 6.61 7.57 -0.72
CA SER A 59 6.33 6.27 -0.11
C SER A 59 4.93 6.19 0.46
N LEU A 60 4.36 4.98 0.46
CA LEU A 60 3.07 4.66 1.06
C LEU A 60 3.32 3.95 2.39
N SER A 61 3.01 4.61 3.50
CA SER A 61 3.03 4.03 4.82
C SER A 61 1.63 3.56 5.23
N VAL A 62 1.55 2.31 5.69
CA VAL A 62 0.30 1.70 6.15
C VAL A 62 0.44 1.20 7.58
N THR A 63 -0.63 1.31 8.35
CA THR A 63 -0.70 0.73 9.70
C THR A 63 -2.03 0.01 9.87
N CYS A 64 -2.00 -1.26 10.25
CA CYS A 64 -3.21 -2.03 10.52
C CYS A 64 -3.92 -1.44 11.72
N HIS A 65 -5.19 -1.06 11.55
CA HIS A 65 -5.98 -0.44 12.61
C HIS A 65 -6.20 -1.37 13.80
N SER A 66 -6.20 -2.69 13.58
CA SER A 66 -6.53 -3.66 14.63
C SER A 66 -5.34 -4.18 15.43
N CYS A 67 -4.16 -4.34 14.83
CA CYS A 67 -3.00 -4.94 15.50
C CYS A 67 -1.73 -4.08 15.43
N GLY A 68 -1.79 -2.89 14.82
CA GLY A 68 -0.67 -1.96 14.75
C GLY A 68 0.47 -2.37 13.80
N THR A 69 0.37 -3.51 13.12
CA THR A 69 1.39 -3.93 12.13
C THR A 69 1.56 -2.86 11.06
N ARG A 70 2.82 -2.52 10.74
CA ARG A 70 3.17 -1.44 9.81
C ARG A 70 3.86 -1.98 8.58
N GLY A 71 3.76 -1.23 7.49
CA GLY A 71 4.53 -1.45 6.27
C GLY A 71 4.75 -0.14 5.55
N THR A 72 5.84 -0.05 4.81
CA THR A 72 6.17 1.10 3.97
C THR A 72 6.55 0.59 2.60
N PHE A 73 5.96 1.18 1.56
CA PHE A 73 6.18 0.81 0.17
C PHE A 73 6.74 2.01 -0.60
N GLY A 74 7.70 1.78 -1.49
CA GLY A 74 8.12 2.81 -2.44
C GLY A 74 6.98 3.11 -3.42
N MET A 75 6.84 4.38 -3.82
CA MET A 75 5.86 4.78 -4.82
C MET A 75 6.53 5.36 -6.06
N GLU A 76 5.97 5.07 -7.23
CA GLU A 76 6.38 5.63 -8.52
C GLU A 76 5.18 6.22 -9.26
N GLY A 77 5.41 7.22 -10.12
CA GLY A 77 4.35 7.83 -10.94
C GLY A 77 3.38 8.74 -10.18
N VAL A 78 3.61 8.97 -8.89
CA VAL A 78 2.85 9.95 -8.08
C VAL A 78 3.35 11.35 -8.42
N LYS A 79 2.45 12.21 -8.91
CA LYS A 79 2.77 13.64 -9.06
C LYS A 79 2.82 14.26 -7.67
N LEU A 80 3.97 14.81 -7.31
CA LEU A 80 4.08 15.67 -6.14
C LEU A 80 3.11 16.84 -6.29
N PRO A 81 2.40 17.26 -5.23
CA PRO A 81 1.74 18.55 -5.25
C PRO A 81 2.82 19.61 -5.51
N THR A 82 2.65 20.42 -6.55
CA THR A 82 3.48 21.61 -6.73
C THR A 82 3.19 22.59 -5.60
N PRO A 83 4.23 23.27 -5.05
CA PRO A 83 4.06 24.31 -4.03
C PRO A 83 3.08 25.41 -4.46
#